data_AF-A0A3P7J5Q8-F1
#
_entry.id   AF-A0A3P7J5Q8-F1
#
_cell.length_a   1.000
_cell.length_b   1.000
_cell.length_c   1.000
_cell.angle_alpha   90.00
_cell.angle_beta   90.00
_cell.angle_gamma   90.00
#
_symmetry.space_group_name_H-M   'P 1'
#
loop_
_entity.id
_entity.type
_entity.pdbx_description
1 polymer ?
#
loop_
_entity_poly.entity_id
_entity_poly.type
_entity_poly.pdbx_seq_one_letter_code
_entity_poly.pdbx_strand_id
1 'polypeptide(L)'
;MLMMRYDMMLEAEAQAYASSCPTNESAVASRPASGENFAIIPSSTSALDAAAVKSWWSIIFRNGINRKVVYTEFLERKPMSPRTFTQMAWAGSYRLGCGMSNCSLGRTVVCRYRPRGNVYQEQIYIPGPVCGSCFAGNCVDGLCPTPTV
;
A
#
# COMPACT_ATOMS: atom_id res chain seq x y z
N MET A 1 3.17 -9.33 -10.83
CA MET A 1 2.95 -8.02 -10.19
C MET A 1 2.05 -7.23 -11.11
N LEU A 2 0.88 -6.81 -10.66
CA LEU A 2 -0.01 -5.97 -11.49
C LEU A 2 0.48 -4.52 -11.48
N MET A 3 0.33 -3.84 -12.62
CA MET A 3 0.42 -2.39 -12.70
C MET A 3 -0.75 -1.79 -11.91
N MET A 4 -0.47 -0.76 -11.11
CA MET A 4 -1.53 -0.01 -10.42
C MET A 4 -2.12 1.05 -11.34
N ARG A 5 -3.44 1.24 -11.26
CA ARG A 5 -4.17 2.39 -11.80
C ARG A 5 -4.74 3.24 -10.68
N TYR A 6 -4.84 4.54 -10.92
CA TYR A 6 -5.48 5.44 -9.97
C TYR A 6 -7.01 5.24 -9.97
N ASP A 7 -7.62 5.28 -8.79
CA ASP A 7 -9.07 5.11 -8.59
C ASP A 7 -9.59 6.29 -7.74
N MET A 8 -10.40 7.14 -8.38
CA MET A 8 -10.94 8.36 -7.76
C MET A 8 -11.89 8.08 -6.59
N MET A 9 -12.54 6.90 -6.55
CA MET A 9 -13.38 6.55 -5.40
C MET A 9 -12.51 6.26 -4.18
N LEU A 10 -11.39 5.55 -4.36
CA LEU A 10 -10.42 5.31 -3.28
C LEU A 10 -9.76 6.61 -2.80
N GLU A 11 -9.50 7.56 -3.71
CA GLU A 11 -9.03 8.90 -3.36
C GLU A 11 -10.05 9.62 -2.47
N ALA A 12 -11.31 9.70 -2.90
CA ALA A 12 -12.35 10.38 -2.15
C ALA A 12 -12.52 9.79 -0.74
N GLU A 13 -12.49 8.47 -0.62
CA GLU A 13 -12.52 7.76 0.66
C GLU A 13 -11.28 8.06 1.53
N ALA A 14 -10.09 8.02 0.94
CA ALA A 14 -8.83 8.30 1.66
C ALA A 14 -8.77 9.77 2.11
N GLN A 15 -9.23 10.69 1.27
CA GLN A 15 -9.32 12.11 1.56
C GLN A 15 -10.31 12.38 2.70
N ALA A 16 -11.48 11.74 2.68
CA ALA A 16 -12.45 11.87 3.77
C ALA A 16 -11.85 11.45 5.12
N TYR A 17 -11.07 10.35 5.15
CA TYR A 17 -10.39 9.91 6.36
C TYR A 17 -9.22 10.84 6.74
N ALA A 18 -8.40 11.28 5.80
CA ALA A 18 -7.32 12.23 6.07
C ALA A 18 -7.83 13.56 6.63
N SER A 19 -8.94 14.07 6.11
CA SER A 19 -9.58 15.32 6.54
C SER A 19 -10.08 15.30 7.98
N SER A 20 -10.36 14.13 8.56
CA SER A 20 -10.72 14.02 9.98
C SER A 20 -9.51 14.08 10.93
N CYS A 21 -8.30 14.32 10.40
CA CYS A 21 -7.05 14.38 11.14
C CYS A 21 -6.81 13.22 12.12
N PRO A 22 -6.91 11.95 11.67
CA PRO A 22 -6.67 10.80 12.51
C PRO A 22 -5.19 10.71 12.91
N THR A 23 -4.94 10.00 14.01
CA THR A 23 -3.58 9.74 14.53
C THR A 23 -3.07 8.36 14.16
N ASN A 24 -3.90 7.54 13.52
CA ASN A 24 -3.62 6.16 13.12
C ASN A 24 -4.40 5.76 11.84
N GLU A 25 -4.04 4.59 11.30
CA GLU A 25 -4.82 3.94 10.25
C GLU A 25 -6.26 3.65 10.70
N SER A 26 -7.19 3.72 9.76
CA SER A 26 -8.59 3.35 9.99
C SER A 26 -8.69 1.84 10.24
N ALA A 27 -9.68 1.42 11.03
CA ALA A 27 -9.88 0.00 11.32
C ALA A 27 -10.20 -0.80 10.05
N VAL A 28 -9.58 -1.96 9.85
CA VAL A 28 -9.87 -2.85 8.71
C VAL A 28 -11.36 -3.19 8.59
N ALA A 29 -12.07 -3.30 9.72
CA ALA A 29 -13.50 -3.58 9.75
C ALA A 29 -14.36 -2.51 9.05
N SER A 30 -13.92 -1.25 8.98
CA SER A 30 -14.63 -0.19 8.24
C SER A 30 -14.31 -0.17 6.75
N ARG A 31 -13.33 -0.97 6.30
CA ARG A 31 -12.84 -1.03 4.92
C ARG A 31 -12.36 -2.44 4.53
N PRO A 32 -13.20 -3.49 4.64
CA PRO A 32 -12.75 -4.88 4.50
C PRO A 32 -12.17 -5.20 3.11
N ALA A 33 -12.58 -4.46 2.07
CA ALA A 33 -12.11 -4.63 0.70
C ALA A 33 -10.87 -3.79 0.35
N SER A 34 -10.46 -2.85 1.22
CA SER A 34 -9.41 -1.88 0.93
C SER A 34 -8.27 -1.94 1.95
N GLY A 35 -7.04 -2.07 1.43
CA GLY A 35 -5.82 -1.82 2.17
C GLY A 35 -5.64 -0.34 2.47
N GLU A 36 -4.75 0.00 3.39
CA GLU A 36 -4.43 1.39 3.71
C GLU A 36 -2.98 1.50 4.17
N ASN A 37 -2.31 2.56 3.72
CA ASN A 37 -1.09 3.06 4.32
C ASN A 37 -1.37 4.44 4.89
N PHE A 38 -0.82 4.71 6.08
CA PHE A 38 -1.00 5.93 6.83
C PHE A 38 0.37 6.53 7.20
N ALA A 39 0.49 7.85 7.12
CA ALA A 39 1.64 8.58 7.63
C ALA A 39 1.24 9.97 8.13
N ILE A 40 1.95 10.45 9.15
CA ILE A 40 1.98 11.88 9.51
C ILE A 40 3.37 12.38 9.15
N ILE A 41 3.44 13.33 8.21
CA ILE A 41 4.68 13.92 7.72
C ILE A 41 4.83 15.33 8.27
N PRO A 42 6.02 15.76 8.74
CA PRO A 42 6.23 17.13 9.20
C PRO A 42 5.85 18.16 8.13
N SER A 43 5.12 19.21 8.52
CA SER A 43 4.62 20.25 7.62
C SER A 43 5.72 21.03 6.88
N SER A 44 6.96 20.99 7.37
CA SER A 44 8.14 21.58 6.71
C SER A 44 8.62 20.77 5.49
N THR A 45 8.11 19.56 5.28
CA THR A 45 8.54 18.69 4.18
C THR A 45 7.97 19.20 2.85
N SER A 46 8.83 19.46 1.86
CA SER A 46 8.44 20.03 0.56
C SER A 46 7.88 19.01 -0.44
N ALA A 47 8.40 17.78 -0.45
CA ALA A 47 7.99 16.71 -1.37
C ALA A 47 7.20 15.62 -0.62
N LEU A 48 5.96 15.95 -0.25
CA LEU A 48 5.15 15.14 0.68
C LEU A 48 4.83 13.74 0.18
N ASP A 49 4.37 13.64 -1.07
CA ASP A 49 3.97 12.35 -1.65
C ASP A 49 5.17 11.41 -1.72
N ALA A 50 6.32 11.95 -2.14
CA ALA A 50 7.57 11.22 -2.15
C ALA A 50 8.02 10.82 -0.74
N ALA A 51 7.80 11.66 0.29
CA ALA A 51 8.18 11.35 1.66
C ALA A 51 7.35 10.20 2.24
N ALA A 52 6.03 10.24 2.08
CA ALA A 52 5.13 9.19 2.57
C ALA A 52 5.44 7.85 1.88
N VAL A 53 5.46 7.83 0.55
CA VAL A 53 5.76 6.63 -0.26
C VAL A 53 7.13 6.04 0.09
N LYS A 54 8.17 6.88 0.20
CA LYS A 54 9.52 6.42 0.60
C LYS A 54 9.51 5.84 2.01
N SER A 55 8.82 6.48 2.96
CA SER A 55 8.76 6.01 4.35
C SER A 55 8.15 4.60 4.43
N TRP A 56 7.02 4.38 3.76
CA TRP A 56 6.32 3.10 3.71
C TRP A 56 7.13 2.00 3.06
N TRP A 57 7.77 2.30 1.93
CA TRP A 57 8.59 1.34 1.20
C TRP A 57 9.86 0.96 1.97
N SER A 58 10.52 1.94 2.59
CA SER A 58 11.85 1.76 3.20
C SER A 58 11.89 0.76 4.36
N ILE A 59 10.74 0.37 4.93
CA ILE A 59 10.66 -0.59 6.02
C ILE A 59 11.27 -1.94 5.63
N ILE A 60 11.20 -2.35 4.36
CA ILE A 60 11.80 -3.63 3.92
C ILE A 60 13.30 -3.72 4.20
N PHE A 61 14.02 -2.60 4.11
CA PHE A 61 15.46 -2.56 4.36
C PHE A 61 15.80 -2.62 5.85
N ARG A 62 14.87 -2.23 6.72
CA ARG A 62 15.03 -2.31 8.18
C ARG A 62 14.59 -3.66 8.71
N ASN A 63 13.55 -4.24 8.10
CA ASN A 63 12.93 -5.45 8.57
C ASN A 63 12.33 -6.25 7.40
N GLY A 64 13.10 -7.20 6.88
CA GLY A 64 12.76 -8.01 5.70
C GLY A 64 11.50 -8.86 5.84
N ILE A 65 11.16 -9.61 4.79
CA ILE A 65 10.05 -10.58 4.79
C ILE A 65 10.58 -12.02 4.84
N ASN A 66 9.71 -13.00 5.05
CA ASN A 66 10.12 -14.41 4.99
C ASN A 66 10.41 -14.85 3.54
N ARG A 67 11.24 -15.89 3.38
CA ARG A 67 11.65 -16.41 2.07
C ARG A 67 10.52 -16.94 1.21
N LYS A 68 9.38 -17.34 1.80
CA LYS A 68 8.20 -17.81 1.08
C LYS A 68 7.34 -16.66 0.54
N VAL A 69 7.65 -15.41 0.92
CA VAL A 69 6.94 -14.21 0.49
C VAL A 69 5.44 -14.26 0.88
N VAL A 70 5.12 -14.92 2.00
CA VAL A 70 3.75 -15.07 2.52
C VAL A 70 3.50 -14.06 3.63
N TYR A 71 2.34 -13.40 3.66
CA TYR A 71 1.97 -12.53 4.76
C TYR A 71 1.47 -13.35 5.96
N THR A 72 2.19 -13.27 7.08
CA THR A 72 1.93 -14.08 8.28
C THR A 72 1.70 -13.19 9.49
N GLU A 73 1.03 -13.73 10.51
CA GLU A 73 0.86 -13.03 11.79
C GLU A 73 2.20 -12.61 12.41
N PHE A 74 3.26 -13.41 12.24
CA PHE A 74 4.60 -13.02 12.67
C PHE A 74 5.12 -11.75 11.96
N LEU A 75 4.90 -11.63 10.64
CA LEU A 75 5.26 -10.41 9.92
C LEU A 75 4.44 -9.20 10.38
N GLU A 76 3.17 -9.41 10.68
CA GLU A 76 2.27 -8.36 11.20
C GLU A 76 2.73 -7.87 12.57
N ARG A 77 2.97 -8.78 13.52
CA ARG A 77 3.19 -8.45 14.93
C ARG A 77 4.63 -8.08 15.29
N LYS A 78 5.61 -8.40 14.45
CA LYS A 78 7.00 -8.11 14.79
C LYS A 78 7.26 -6.59 14.91
N PRO A 79 8.23 -6.17 15.74
CA PRO A 79 8.63 -4.76 15.86
C PRO A 79 8.99 -4.18 14.49
N MET A 80 8.60 -2.93 14.21
CA MET A 80 8.78 -2.29 12.89
C MET A 80 8.26 -3.19 11.76
N SER A 81 7.01 -3.62 11.89
CA SER A 81 6.30 -4.46 10.94
C SER A 81 6.38 -3.89 9.51
N PRO A 82 6.74 -4.69 8.48
CA PRO A 82 6.81 -4.25 7.08
C PRO A 82 5.45 -4.12 6.40
N ARG A 83 4.35 -4.00 7.16
CA ARG A 83 2.97 -3.92 6.66
C ARG A 83 2.76 -2.88 5.56
N THR A 84 3.40 -1.72 5.71
CA THR A 84 3.27 -0.64 4.71
C THR A 84 3.98 -0.98 3.41
N PHE A 85 5.15 -1.62 3.50
CA PHE A 85 5.87 -2.15 2.34
C PHE A 85 5.08 -3.29 1.68
N THR A 86 4.60 -4.26 2.45
CA THR A 86 3.90 -5.42 1.89
C THR A 86 2.60 -5.04 1.19
N GLN A 87 1.91 -3.98 1.66
CA GLN A 87 0.76 -3.44 0.95
C GLN A 87 1.15 -2.79 -0.38
N MET A 88 2.25 -2.02 -0.44
CA MET A 88 2.74 -1.45 -1.70
C MET A 88 3.22 -2.53 -2.67
N ALA A 89 3.85 -3.58 -2.17
CA ALA A 89 4.36 -4.70 -2.95
C ALA A 89 3.30 -5.80 -3.19
N TRP A 90 2.03 -5.56 -2.85
CA TRP A 90 0.99 -6.57 -2.97
C TRP A 90 0.61 -6.76 -4.44
N ALA A 91 0.95 -7.92 -5.02
CA ALA A 91 0.80 -8.19 -6.44
C ALA A 91 -0.64 -8.08 -6.95
N GLY A 92 -1.62 -8.35 -6.08
CA GLY A 92 -3.04 -8.26 -6.39
C GLY A 92 -3.64 -6.87 -6.18
N SER A 93 -2.95 -5.91 -5.56
CA SER A 93 -3.48 -4.57 -5.33
C SER A 93 -3.15 -3.69 -6.53
N TYR A 94 -4.14 -3.47 -7.39
CA TYR A 94 -3.94 -2.76 -8.66
C TYR A 94 -4.73 -1.44 -8.75
N ARG A 95 -5.51 -1.08 -7.74
CA ARG A 95 -6.19 0.21 -7.65
C ARG A 95 -5.63 0.99 -6.46
N LEU A 96 -5.32 2.25 -6.68
CA LEU A 96 -4.72 3.14 -5.69
C LEU A 96 -5.47 4.47 -5.67
N GLY A 97 -5.73 5.02 -4.49
CA GLY A 97 -6.17 6.40 -4.34
C GLY A 97 -5.66 6.97 -3.02
N CYS A 98 -5.24 8.23 -3.01
CA CYS A 98 -4.61 8.84 -1.83
C CYS A 98 -5.24 10.18 -1.49
N GLY A 99 -5.34 10.48 -0.20
CA GLY A 99 -5.82 11.74 0.32
C GLY A 99 -4.87 12.34 1.35
N MET A 100 -4.90 13.65 1.48
CA MET A 100 -4.02 14.39 2.37
C MET A 100 -4.72 15.55 3.07
N SER A 101 -4.38 15.78 4.34
CA SER A 101 -4.87 16.95 5.08
C SER A 101 -3.77 17.57 5.93
N ASN A 102 -3.79 18.90 6.04
CA ASN A 102 -2.95 19.63 6.99
C ASN A 102 -3.60 19.56 8.38
N CYS A 103 -2.94 18.88 9.32
CA CYS A 103 -3.40 18.68 10.69
C CYS A 103 -2.43 19.29 11.70
N SER A 104 -2.82 19.37 12.96
CA SER A 104 -1.98 19.96 14.02
C SER A 104 -0.65 19.23 14.23
N LEU A 105 -0.62 17.92 14.04
CA LEU A 105 0.58 17.07 14.20
C LEU A 105 1.48 17.03 12.96
N GLY A 106 1.05 17.63 11.86
CA GLY A 106 1.70 17.53 10.55
C GLY A 106 0.70 17.30 9.44
N ARG A 107 1.20 16.91 8.27
CA ARG A 107 0.36 16.54 7.14
C ARG A 107 0.04 15.06 7.21
N THR A 108 -1.23 14.75 7.36
CA THR A 108 -1.74 13.37 7.36
C THR A 108 -1.91 12.91 5.93
N VAL A 109 -1.28 11.79 5.57
CA VAL A 109 -1.34 11.15 4.26
C VAL A 109 -1.93 9.76 4.41
N VAL A 110 -2.96 9.47 3.61
CA VAL A 110 -3.66 8.18 3.58
C VAL A 110 -3.68 7.69 2.14
N CYS A 111 -3.21 6.48 1.87
CA CYS A 111 -3.38 5.82 0.58
C CYS A 111 -4.15 4.53 0.75
N ARG A 112 -5.19 4.32 -0.07
CA ARG A 112 -6.01 3.11 -0.09
C ARG A 112 -5.72 2.25 -1.31
N TYR A 113 -5.74 0.94 -1.11
CA TYR A 113 -5.38 -0.06 -2.10
C TYR A 113 -6.51 -1.06 -2.30
N ARG A 114 -6.88 -1.36 -3.55
CA ARG A 114 -7.91 -2.37 -3.84
C ARG A 114 -7.49 -3.30 -4.97
N PRO A 115 -7.79 -4.62 -4.89
CA PRO A 115 -8.14 -5.39 -3.69
C PRO A 115 -7.16 -5.19 -2.51
N ARG A 116 -7.66 -5.37 -1.29
CA ARG A 116 -6.87 -5.29 -0.05
C ARG A 116 -5.70 -6.27 -0.07
N GLY A 117 -4.52 -5.79 0.31
CA GLY A 117 -3.35 -6.63 0.58
C GLY A 117 -3.23 -7.01 2.05
N ASN A 118 -2.08 -7.54 2.46
CA ASN A 118 -1.83 -7.93 3.85
C ASN A 118 -2.89 -8.93 4.39
N VAL A 119 -3.35 -9.84 3.54
CA VAL A 119 -4.27 -10.91 3.94
C VAL A 119 -3.47 -12.09 4.47
N TYR A 120 -3.85 -12.60 5.64
CA TYR A 120 -3.14 -13.71 6.27
C TYR A 120 -3.07 -14.93 5.37
N GLN A 121 -1.88 -15.55 5.35
CA GLN A 121 -1.55 -16.76 4.60
C GLN A 121 -1.51 -16.60 3.07
N GLU A 122 -1.80 -15.41 2.54
CA GLU A 122 -1.64 -15.12 1.13
C GLU A 122 -0.22 -14.66 0.79
N GLN A 123 0.19 -14.87 -0.47
CA GLN A 123 1.47 -14.37 -0.96
C GLN A 123 1.40 -12.86 -1.22
N ILE A 124 2.43 -12.13 -0.77
CA ILE A 124 2.59 -10.70 -1.08
C ILE A 124 2.77 -10.54 -2.59
N TYR A 125 3.62 -11.37 -3.20
CA TYR A 125 3.73 -11.56 -4.63
C TYR A 125 4.21 -12.97 -4.93
N ILE A 126 3.94 -13.45 -6.15
CA ILE A 126 4.38 -14.77 -6.62
C ILE A 126 5.86 -14.67 -7.01
N PRO A 127 6.78 -15.39 -6.35
CA PRO A 127 8.17 -15.45 -6.78
C PRO A 127 8.30 -16.16 -8.13
N GLY A 128 9.06 -15.58 -9.05
CA GLY A 128 9.27 -16.16 -10.38
C GLY A 128 9.91 -15.18 -11.34
N PRO A 129 10.07 -15.58 -12.62
CA PRO A 129 10.56 -14.70 -13.66
C PRO A 129 9.70 -13.44 -13.79
N VAL A 130 10.34 -12.30 -14.08
CA VAL A 130 9.65 -11.06 -14.41
C VAL A 130 8.69 -11.33 -15.58
N CYS A 131 7.47 -10.82 -15.49
CA CYS A 131 6.37 -11.08 -16.43
C CYS A 131 5.90 -12.54 -16.55
N GLY A 132 6.46 -13.50 -15.80
CA GLY A 132 6.20 -14.94 -15.97
C GLY A 132 4.77 -15.39 -15.69
N SER A 133 3.95 -14.53 -15.08
CA SER A 133 2.53 -14.77 -14.80
C SER A 133 1.60 -13.73 -15.44
N CYS A 134 2.08 -12.90 -16.38
CA CYS A 134 1.23 -11.95 -17.07
C CYS A 134 0.36 -12.65 -18.10
N PHE A 135 -0.96 -12.45 -18.02
CA PHE A 135 -1.89 -12.92 -19.04
C PHE A 135 -1.68 -12.13 -20.34
N ALA A 136 -1.70 -12.82 -21.49
CA ALA A 136 -1.58 -12.26 -22.84
C ALA A 136 -0.23 -11.62 -23.23
N GLY A 137 0.87 -11.87 -22.50
CA GLY A 137 2.22 -11.49 -22.91
C GLY A 137 2.53 -9.98 -22.91
N ASN A 138 1.52 -9.13 -22.73
CA ASN A 138 1.71 -7.71 -22.49
C ASN A 138 2.36 -7.53 -21.11
N CYS A 139 3.55 -6.94 -21.09
CA CYS A 139 4.27 -6.60 -19.87
C CYS A 139 5.08 -5.34 -20.14
N VAL A 140 4.93 -4.34 -19.28
CA VAL A 140 5.64 -3.06 -19.41
C VAL A 140 6.40 -2.84 -18.11
N ASP A 141 7.70 -2.62 -18.21
CA ASP A 141 8.60 -2.40 -17.06
C ASP A 141 8.49 -3.47 -15.95
N GLY A 142 8.24 -4.73 -16.36
CA GLY A 142 8.10 -5.86 -15.45
C GLY A 142 6.74 -5.95 -14.73
N LEU A 143 5.77 -5.13 -15.14
CA LEU A 143 4.41 -5.10 -14.59
C LEU A 143 3.40 -5.67 -15.58
N CYS A 144 2.52 -6.53 -15.07
CA CYS A 144 1.40 -7.07 -15.81
C CYS A 144 0.29 -6.01 -15.95
N PRO A 145 -0.47 -6.01 -17.06
CA PRO A 145 -1.54 -5.05 -17.29
C PRO A 145 -2.56 -5.03 -16.16
N THR A 146 -3.12 -3.84 -15.93
CA THR A 146 -4.21 -3.69 -14.97
C THR A 146 -5.44 -4.49 -15.44
N PRO A 147 -6.12 -5.27 -14.58
CA PRO A 147 -7.37 -5.93 -14.94
C PRO A 147 -8.43 -4.93 -15.42
N THR A 148 -9.18 -5.32 -16.45
CA THR A 148 -10.21 -4.48 -17.09
C THR A 148 -11.53 -4.42 -16.32
N VAL A 149 -11.65 -5.18 -15.22
CA VAL A 149 -12.84 -5.27 -14.36
C VAL A 149 -12.66 -4.61 -12.99
#